data_AF-A0A497C070-F1
#
_entry.id   AF-A0A497C070-F1
#
_cell.length_a   1.000
_cell.length_b   1.000
_cell.length_c   1.000
_cell.angle_alpha   90.00
_cell.angle_beta   90.00
_cell.angle_gamma   90.00
#
_symmetry.space_group_name_H-M   'P 1'
#
loop_
_entity.id
_entity.type
_entity.pdbx_description
1 polymer ?
#
loop_
_entity_poly.entity_id
_entity_poly.type
_entity_poly.pdbx_seq_one_letter_code
_entity_poly.pdbx_strand_id
1 'polypeptide(L)'
;MNHKRYSHILLALLVLVAAALACGPTAANTPTVAVVAPPNGAQVAAGQTVEVQFRAKGDDPVAWVQMTVNGDVVAIQQSPLDEGQTPLEGILRWTPNAAGTFNLILTAHSVSGQESEPAAVSIQVVEAVADAPTPTLIPTPRQQGPTPTRPPAQPTSTTKPGQPTPTTRPAQPTAVPPTNVPPTNVPPTAVPPTHIPPTAVPPTNTPISPAITDFHADAYTIDPNQCTTIYWATDHATEVRLNQEIVSASGNRVYCYGDLGSGPNEFNLQATNGNETAMQTLTIVGLEPQVLDAPFAPNLSGSVSSLGIVDSLIYPGDDTANNNYIGFITFDLTSLPGDATIKSASLDMGWCSLRGAPFSDLGQLYVTYLYYGDLDSGDYSASGGEYVGSVYDCPGGVVDVTSSIDVHKTQAYWQVTLSWPVSSDFDSEIDDVTYSAPSLEIVYMP
;
A
#
# COMPACT_ATOMS: atom_id res chain seq x y z
N MET A 1 -19.31 -46.08 -80.03
CA MET A 1 -19.56 -44.65 -79.70
C MET A 1 -18.33 -44.03 -79.03
N ASN A 2 -18.35 -42.73 -78.75
CA ASN A 2 -17.14 -41.91 -78.51
C ASN A 2 -16.61 -41.92 -77.05
N HIS A 3 -15.87 -42.96 -76.64
CA HIS A 3 -15.15 -42.95 -75.35
C HIS A 3 -14.28 -41.71 -75.13
N LYS A 4 -13.60 -41.21 -76.17
CA LYS A 4 -12.79 -39.97 -76.08
C LYS A 4 -13.58 -38.75 -75.60
N ARG A 5 -14.88 -38.63 -75.89
CA ARG A 5 -15.69 -37.48 -75.43
C ARG A 5 -16.02 -37.56 -73.94
N TYR A 6 -16.34 -38.75 -73.42
CA TYR A 6 -16.59 -38.94 -71.99
C TYR A 6 -15.32 -38.74 -71.15
N SER A 7 -14.15 -39.14 -71.65
CA SER A 7 -12.87 -38.95 -70.93
C SER A 7 -12.56 -37.47 -70.66
N HIS A 8 -12.81 -36.57 -71.62
CA HIS A 8 -12.57 -35.14 -71.43
C HIS A 8 -13.61 -34.49 -70.50
N ILE A 9 -14.87 -34.91 -70.56
CA ILE A 9 -15.93 -34.42 -69.65
C ILE A 9 -15.64 -34.86 -68.21
N LEU A 10 -15.25 -36.13 -67.99
CA LEU A 10 -14.93 -36.64 -66.66
C LEU A 10 -13.71 -35.93 -66.07
N LEU A 11 -12.66 -35.70 -66.87
CA LEU A 11 -11.46 -34.99 -66.42
C LEU A 11 -11.77 -33.51 -66.07
N ALA A 12 -12.58 -32.83 -66.89
CA ALA A 12 -13.01 -31.46 -66.61
C ALA A 12 -13.84 -31.37 -65.32
N LEU A 13 -14.74 -32.33 -65.08
CA LEU A 13 -15.53 -32.39 -63.85
C LEU A 13 -14.64 -32.65 -62.62
N LEU A 14 -13.65 -33.54 -62.74
CA LEU A 14 -12.70 -33.85 -61.66
C LEU A 14 -11.83 -32.64 -61.29
N VAL A 15 -11.37 -31.88 -62.30
CA VAL A 15 -10.63 -30.62 -62.09
C VAL A 15 -11.51 -29.55 -61.45
N LEU A 16 -12.79 -29.45 -61.84
CA LEU A 16 -13.74 -28.50 -61.24
C LEU A 16 -14.01 -28.83 -59.76
N VAL A 17 -14.19 -30.11 -59.42
CA VAL A 17 -14.37 -30.57 -58.03
C VAL A 17 -13.08 -30.38 -57.21
N ALA A 18 -11.90 -30.64 -57.79
CA ALA A 18 -10.63 -30.40 -57.13
C ALA A 18 -10.39 -28.90 -56.86
N ALA A 19 -10.78 -28.01 -57.79
CA ALA A 19 -10.71 -26.57 -57.59
C ALA A 19 -11.69 -26.08 -56.49
N ALA A 20 -12.90 -26.63 -56.43
CA ALA A 20 -13.87 -26.31 -55.37
C ALA A 20 -13.43 -26.77 -53.97
N LEU A 21 -12.55 -27.78 -53.88
CA LEU A 21 -11.95 -28.26 -52.62
C LEU A 21 -10.61 -27.58 -52.28
N ALA A 22 -10.07 -26.72 -53.16
CA ALA A 22 -8.79 -26.04 -52.94
C ALA A 22 -8.91 -24.74 -52.15
N CYS A 23 -10.09 -24.12 -52.13
CA CYS A 23 -10.40 -23.03 -51.19
C CYS A 23 -10.82 -23.63 -49.84
N GLY A 24 -9.84 -23.95 -48.99
CA GLY A 24 -10.06 -23.99 -47.55
C GLY A 24 -10.51 -22.61 -47.05
N PRO A 25 -11.25 -22.52 -45.93
CA PRO A 25 -11.63 -21.23 -45.37
C PRO A 25 -10.38 -20.43 -44.99
N THR A 26 -10.24 -19.24 -45.56
CA THR A 26 -9.16 -18.31 -45.20
C THR A 26 -9.39 -17.83 -43.77
N ALA A 27 -8.60 -18.31 -42.81
CA ALA A 27 -8.62 -17.86 -41.42
C ALA A 27 -7.97 -16.46 -41.31
N ALA A 28 -8.63 -15.46 -41.90
CA ALA A 28 -8.01 -14.17 -42.23
C ALA A 28 -8.22 -13.07 -41.19
N ASN A 29 -9.23 -13.18 -40.31
CA ASN A 29 -9.62 -12.13 -39.37
C ASN A 29 -9.55 -12.59 -37.90
N THR A 30 -9.05 -13.79 -37.63
CA THR A 30 -8.93 -14.33 -36.26
C THR A 30 -7.82 -13.60 -35.50
N PRO A 31 -8.09 -12.98 -34.34
CA PRO A 31 -7.04 -12.36 -33.53
C PRO A 31 -6.12 -13.42 -32.92
N THR A 32 -4.97 -12.97 -32.45
CA THR A 32 -3.98 -13.76 -31.71
C THR A 32 -3.74 -13.09 -30.36
N VAL A 33 -3.46 -13.88 -29.33
CA VAL A 33 -3.12 -13.39 -27.99
C VAL A 33 -1.89 -14.13 -27.46
N ALA A 34 -1.07 -13.43 -26.68
CA ALA A 34 0.11 -13.98 -26.02
C ALA A 34 0.20 -13.45 -24.58
N VAL A 35 0.47 -14.36 -23.64
CA VAL A 35 0.90 -13.99 -22.29
C VAL A 35 2.35 -13.52 -22.36
N VAL A 36 2.62 -12.32 -21.83
CA VAL A 36 3.95 -11.72 -21.72
C VAL A 36 4.56 -12.01 -20.34
N ALA A 37 3.74 -11.92 -19.29
CA ALA A 37 4.05 -12.32 -17.92
C ALA A 37 2.77 -12.80 -17.21
N PRO A 38 2.84 -13.65 -16.18
CA PRO A 38 4.03 -14.31 -15.64
C PRO A 38 4.57 -15.41 -16.59
N PRO A 39 5.81 -15.90 -16.39
CA PRO A 39 6.30 -17.08 -17.09
C PRO A 39 5.62 -18.36 -16.59
N ASN A 40 5.53 -19.37 -17.46
CA ASN A 40 4.95 -20.67 -17.12
C ASN A 40 5.74 -21.36 -15.98
N GLY A 41 5.04 -21.76 -14.92
CA GLY A 41 5.63 -22.31 -13.69
C GLY A 41 6.01 -21.28 -12.62
N ALA A 42 5.65 -20.00 -12.79
CA ALA A 42 5.84 -18.97 -11.76
C ALA A 42 5.16 -19.34 -10.42
N GLN A 43 5.70 -18.82 -9.31
CA GLN A 43 5.18 -19.03 -7.96
C GLN A 43 4.65 -17.73 -7.37
N VAL A 44 3.48 -17.80 -6.74
CA VAL A 44 2.75 -16.69 -6.10
C VAL A 44 2.11 -17.23 -4.81
N ALA A 45 1.99 -16.41 -3.76
CA ALA A 45 1.31 -16.85 -2.53
C ALA A 45 -0.22 -16.81 -2.67
N ALA A 46 -0.94 -17.71 -1.99
CA ALA A 46 -2.39 -17.55 -1.82
C ALA A 46 -2.68 -16.19 -1.12
N GLY A 47 -3.68 -15.46 -1.61
CA GLY A 47 -3.98 -14.09 -1.19
C GLY A 47 -3.17 -12.99 -1.89
N GLN A 48 -2.09 -13.32 -2.60
CA GLN A 48 -1.31 -12.35 -3.37
C GLN A 48 -1.87 -12.21 -4.79
N THR A 49 -2.11 -10.97 -5.24
CA THR A 49 -2.60 -10.68 -6.59
C THR A 49 -1.58 -11.10 -7.66
N VAL A 50 -2.04 -11.87 -8.65
CA VAL A 50 -1.33 -12.22 -9.88
C VAL A 50 -1.61 -11.13 -10.91
N GLU A 51 -0.55 -10.56 -11.48
CA GLU A 51 -0.65 -9.68 -12.65
C GLU A 51 -0.27 -10.44 -13.93
N VAL A 52 -1.22 -10.57 -14.86
CA VAL A 52 -1.01 -11.21 -16.15
C VAL A 52 -0.92 -10.16 -17.25
N GLN A 53 0.31 -9.82 -17.63
CA GLN A 53 0.59 -8.94 -18.76
C GLN A 53 0.35 -9.69 -20.07
N PHE A 54 -0.39 -9.08 -21.00
CA PHE A 54 -0.73 -9.71 -22.27
C PHE A 54 -0.51 -8.80 -23.47
N ARG A 55 -0.45 -9.42 -24.65
CA ARG A 55 -0.44 -8.74 -25.95
C ARG A 55 -1.37 -9.46 -26.92
N ALA A 56 -2.39 -8.78 -27.44
CA ALA A 56 -3.29 -9.28 -28.46
C ALA A 56 -3.16 -8.47 -29.77
N LYS A 57 -3.32 -9.13 -30.92
CA LYS A 57 -3.23 -8.55 -32.27
C LYS A 57 -4.11 -9.30 -33.26
N GLY A 58 -4.81 -8.57 -34.12
CA GLY A 58 -5.50 -9.11 -35.29
C GLY A 58 -5.37 -8.17 -36.49
N ASP A 59 -5.71 -8.68 -37.68
CA ASP A 59 -5.97 -7.85 -38.87
C ASP A 59 -7.35 -7.17 -38.76
N ASP A 60 -8.29 -7.81 -38.06
CA ASP A 60 -9.46 -7.17 -37.44
C ASP A 60 -9.06 -6.68 -36.03
N PRO A 61 -9.37 -5.43 -35.62
CA PRO A 61 -8.96 -4.90 -34.33
C PRO A 61 -9.49 -5.69 -33.14
N VAL A 62 -8.72 -5.73 -32.05
CA VAL A 62 -9.11 -6.44 -30.82
C VAL A 62 -10.00 -5.53 -29.98
N ALA A 63 -11.23 -5.97 -29.73
CA ALA A 63 -12.20 -5.25 -28.91
C ALA A 63 -11.98 -5.49 -27.41
N TRP A 64 -11.59 -6.70 -27.01
CA TRP A 64 -11.30 -7.04 -25.61
C TRP A 64 -10.48 -8.33 -25.48
N VAL A 65 -9.90 -8.55 -24.29
CA VAL A 65 -9.29 -9.82 -23.87
C VAL A 65 -9.87 -10.24 -22.52
N GLN A 66 -10.31 -11.48 -22.40
CA GLN A 66 -10.67 -12.10 -21.13
C GLN A 66 -9.57 -13.03 -20.62
N MET A 67 -9.50 -13.17 -19.30
CA MET A 67 -8.80 -14.25 -18.63
C MET A 67 -9.81 -15.13 -17.89
N THR A 68 -9.71 -16.45 -18.12
CA THR A 68 -10.43 -17.47 -17.37
C THR A 68 -9.47 -18.29 -16.51
N VAL A 69 -9.97 -18.80 -15.38
CA VAL A 69 -9.24 -19.72 -14.50
C VAL A 69 -10.14 -20.91 -14.21
N ASN A 70 -9.67 -22.12 -14.52
CA ASN A 70 -10.42 -23.38 -14.40
C ASN A 70 -11.77 -23.43 -15.18
N GLY A 71 -12.07 -22.42 -15.99
CA GLY A 71 -13.30 -22.28 -16.78
C GLY A 71 -14.11 -21.02 -16.46
N ASP A 72 -13.93 -20.44 -15.27
CA ASP A 72 -14.63 -19.22 -14.84
C ASP A 72 -13.89 -17.96 -15.33
N VAL A 73 -14.63 -16.96 -15.82
CA VAL A 73 -14.04 -15.65 -16.19
C VAL A 73 -13.70 -14.87 -14.93
N VAL A 74 -12.45 -14.43 -14.80
CA VAL A 74 -11.96 -13.72 -13.60
C VAL A 74 -11.55 -12.26 -13.86
N ALA A 75 -11.23 -11.91 -15.11
CA ALA A 75 -10.87 -10.55 -15.51
C ALA A 75 -11.14 -10.32 -17.00
N ILE A 76 -11.46 -9.08 -17.37
CA ILE A 76 -11.62 -8.61 -18.76
C ILE A 76 -10.90 -7.27 -18.89
N GLN A 77 -10.20 -7.07 -20.01
CA GLN A 77 -9.66 -5.78 -20.44
C GLN A 77 -10.28 -5.42 -21.78
N GLN A 78 -11.05 -4.34 -21.83
CA GLN A 78 -11.57 -3.78 -23.08
C GLN A 78 -10.51 -2.93 -23.78
N SER A 79 -10.70 -2.74 -25.08
CA SER A 79 -10.04 -1.68 -25.87
C SER A 79 -10.47 -0.30 -25.35
N PRO A 80 -9.57 0.70 -25.31
CA PRO A 80 -9.93 2.10 -25.08
C PRO A 80 -10.47 2.81 -26.33
N LEU A 81 -10.67 2.07 -27.43
CA LEU A 81 -11.29 2.51 -28.69
C LEU A 81 -12.44 1.56 -29.04
N ASP A 82 -13.60 2.10 -29.41
CA ASP A 82 -14.80 1.33 -29.78
C ASP A 82 -14.61 0.49 -31.05
N GLU A 83 -13.85 1.00 -32.03
CA GLU A 83 -13.44 0.21 -33.21
C GLU A 83 -12.36 -0.84 -32.91
N GLY A 84 -11.99 -1.02 -31.63
CA GLY A 84 -10.94 -1.90 -31.17
C GLY A 84 -9.53 -1.36 -31.44
N GLN A 85 -8.50 -2.03 -30.93
CA GLN A 85 -7.11 -1.70 -31.25
C GLN A 85 -6.23 -2.91 -31.56
N THR A 86 -5.17 -2.70 -32.32
CA THR A 86 -4.20 -3.74 -32.69
C THR A 86 -2.78 -3.13 -32.75
N PRO A 87 -1.89 -3.43 -31.78
CA PRO A 87 -2.10 -4.28 -30.62
C PRO A 87 -3.06 -3.72 -29.56
N LEU A 88 -3.71 -4.63 -28.83
CA LEU A 88 -4.23 -4.38 -27.48
C LEU A 88 -3.24 -5.00 -26.48
N GLU A 89 -2.66 -4.18 -25.61
CA GLU A 89 -1.72 -4.56 -24.56
C GLU A 89 -2.28 -4.11 -23.20
N GLY A 90 -2.08 -4.89 -22.14
CA GLY A 90 -2.67 -4.60 -20.83
C GLY A 90 -2.32 -5.61 -19.75
N ILE A 91 -2.93 -5.45 -18.57
CA ILE A 91 -2.69 -6.27 -17.37
C ILE A 91 -4.02 -6.80 -16.84
N LEU A 92 -4.18 -8.12 -16.80
CA LEU A 92 -5.34 -8.78 -16.19
C LEU A 92 -4.96 -9.25 -14.78
N ARG A 93 -5.73 -8.84 -13.77
CA ARG A 93 -5.42 -9.10 -12.35
C ARG A 93 -6.34 -10.18 -11.77
N TRP A 94 -5.78 -11.08 -10.97
CA TRP A 94 -6.55 -12.13 -10.28
C TRP A 94 -5.86 -12.58 -9.00
N THR A 95 -6.62 -12.78 -7.92
CA THR A 95 -6.08 -13.15 -6.61
C THR A 95 -6.53 -14.56 -6.21
N PRO A 96 -5.63 -15.58 -6.23
CA PRO A 96 -5.97 -16.93 -5.80
C PRO A 96 -6.24 -17.00 -4.31
N ASN A 97 -7.35 -17.62 -3.91
CA ASN A 97 -7.75 -17.82 -2.50
C ASN A 97 -7.28 -19.16 -1.89
N ALA A 98 -6.61 -20.01 -2.67
CA ALA A 98 -6.13 -21.32 -2.25
C ALA A 98 -4.83 -21.69 -2.96
N ALA A 99 -4.01 -22.52 -2.32
CA ALA A 99 -2.80 -23.09 -2.91
C ALA A 99 -3.14 -24.18 -3.94
N GLY A 100 -2.32 -24.31 -4.98
CA GLY A 100 -2.48 -25.31 -6.04
C GLY A 100 -1.87 -24.89 -7.37
N THR A 101 -1.88 -25.81 -8.34
CA THR A 101 -1.58 -25.48 -9.73
C THR A 101 -2.81 -24.90 -10.39
N PHE A 102 -2.69 -23.70 -10.97
CA PHE A 102 -3.75 -23.07 -11.75
C PHE A 102 -3.33 -22.95 -13.21
N ASN A 103 -4.31 -22.87 -14.10
CA ASN A 103 -4.12 -22.62 -15.52
C ASN A 103 -4.97 -21.41 -15.93
N LEU A 104 -4.30 -20.33 -16.30
CA LEU A 104 -4.88 -19.04 -16.65
C LEU A 104 -4.94 -18.99 -18.18
N ILE A 105 -6.14 -18.91 -18.73
CA ILE A 105 -6.39 -19.02 -20.18
C ILE A 105 -6.93 -17.68 -20.68
N LEU A 106 -6.21 -17.07 -21.62
CA LEU A 106 -6.56 -15.81 -22.26
C LEU A 106 -7.16 -16.05 -23.65
N THR A 107 -8.26 -15.36 -23.93
CA THR A 107 -8.89 -15.31 -25.25
C THR A 107 -9.08 -13.84 -25.63
N ALA A 108 -8.57 -13.46 -26.80
CA ALA A 108 -8.84 -12.16 -27.41
C ALA A 108 -10.07 -12.25 -28.33
N HIS A 109 -10.87 -11.19 -28.35
CA HIS A 109 -12.08 -11.07 -29.15
C HIS A 109 -11.96 -9.83 -30.04
N SER A 110 -12.20 -9.99 -31.34
CA SER A 110 -12.17 -8.88 -32.30
C SER A 110 -13.51 -8.14 -32.39
N VAL A 111 -13.54 -6.95 -33.00
CA VAL A 111 -14.80 -6.19 -33.21
C VAL A 111 -15.80 -6.91 -34.10
N SER A 112 -15.38 -7.76 -35.05
CA SER A 112 -16.28 -8.66 -35.79
C SER A 112 -16.60 -9.96 -35.04
N GLY A 113 -16.34 -10.03 -33.74
CA GLY A 113 -16.70 -11.15 -32.86
C GLY A 113 -15.90 -12.43 -33.14
N GLN A 114 -14.68 -12.33 -33.67
CA GLN A 114 -13.81 -13.49 -33.85
C GLN A 114 -12.99 -13.74 -32.58
N GLU A 115 -13.06 -14.96 -32.06
CA GLU A 115 -12.26 -15.41 -30.92
C GLU A 115 -10.86 -15.85 -31.38
N SER A 116 -9.83 -15.56 -30.58
CA SER A 116 -8.48 -16.08 -30.80
C SER A 116 -8.35 -17.56 -30.40
N GLU A 117 -7.37 -18.24 -30.98
CA GLU A 117 -6.79 -19.43 -30.31
C GLU A 117 -6.33 -19.04 -28.88
N PRO A 118 -6.57 -19.89 -27.86
CA PRO A 118 -6.33 -19.53 -26.47
C PRO A 118 -4.85 -19.57 -26.10
N ALA A 119 -4.35 -18.52 -25.44
CA ALA A 119 -3.04 -18.53 -24.80
C ALA A 119 -3.16 -18.98 -23.35
N ALA A 120 -2.38 -19.96 -22.93
CA ALA A 120 -2.41 -20.50 -21.56
C ALA A 120 -1.09 -20.29 -20.83
N VAL A 121 -1.15 -19.92 -19.56
CA VAL A 121 -0.03 -19.97 -18.62
C VAL A 121 -0.44 -20.72 -17.37
N SER A 122 0.38 -21.65 -16.91
CA SER A 122 0.20 -22.31 -15.62
C SER A 122 1.10 -21.69 -14.57
N ILE A 123 0.58 -21.49 -13.36
CA ILE A 123 1.33 -21.02 -12.20
C ILE A 123 1.10 -21.96 -11.01
N GLN A 124 2.03 -21.90 -10.05
CA GLN A 124 1.98 -22.65 -8.80
C GLN A 124 1.70 -21.68 -7.66
N VAL A 125 0.45 -21.67 -7.18
CA VAL A 125 0.10 -20.91 -5.98
C VAL A 125 0.55 -21.72 -4.77
N VAL A 126 1.48 -21.18 -3.99
CA VAL A 126 1.90 -21.78 -2.72
C VAL A 126 0.96 -21.32 -1.61
N GLU A 127 0.93 -22.06 -0.49
CA GLU A 127 0.22 -21.58 0.70
C GLU A 127 0.78 -20.21 1.12
N ALA A 128 -0.09 -19.34 1.60
CA ALA A 128 0.34 -18.11 2.24
C ALA A 128 1.28 -18.49 3.40
N VAL A 129 2.53 -18.04 3.34
CA VAL A 129 3.47 -18.25 4.44
C VAL A 129 3.03 -17.33 5.57
N ALA A 130 2.14 -17.83 6.44
CA ALA A 130 1.72 -17.15 7.65
C ALA A 130 2.99 -16.68 8.40
N ASP A 131 3.08 -15.37 8.63
CA ASP A 131 4.36 -14.66 8.72
C ASP A 131 5.40 -15.42 9.54
N ALA A 132 6.44 -15.90 8.84
CA ALA A 132 7.54 -16.60 9.48
C ALA A 132 8.16 -15.63 10.50
N PRO A 133 8.15 -15.98 11.82
CA PRO A 133 8.30 -15.00 12.88
C PRO A 133 9.57 -14.19 12.69
N THR A 134 9.39 -12.87 12.49
CA THR A 134 10.44 -11.94 12.07
C THR A 134 11.72 -12.21 12.86
N PRO A 135 12.82 -12.62 12.20
CA PRO A 135 13.96 -13.20 12.90
C PRO A 135 14.51 -12.18 13.89
N THR A 136 14.34 -12.47 15.18
CA THR A 136 14.61 -11.53 16.27
C THR A 136 16.02 -11.00 16.11
N LEU A 137 16.16 -9.72 15.76
CA LEU A 137 17.45 -9.10 15.48
C LEU A 137 18.25 -9.07 16.78
N ILE A 138 19.11 -10.08 16.97
CA ILE A 138 20.06 -10.15 18.08
C ILE A 138 20.80 -8.80 18.08
N PRO A 139 20.66 -7.98 19.14
CA PRO A 139 21.11 -6.61 19.10
C PRO A 139 22.62 -6.57 18.92
N THR A 140 23.05 -6.21 17.71
CA THR A 140 24.48 -6.10 17.38
C THR A 140 25.10 -5.12 18.38
N PRO A 141 26.12 -5.53 19.17
CA PRO A 141 26.66 -4.69 20.22
C PRO A 141 27.11 -3.35 19.64
N ARG A 142 26.48 -2.24 20.09
CA ARG A 142 26.85 -0.90 19.65
C ARG A 142 28.30 -0.63 20.02
N GLN A 143 29.21 -0.73 19.04
CA GLN A 143 30.50 -0.08 19.16
C GLN A 143 30.26 1.41 19.39
N GLN A 144 30.98 1.99 20.34
CA GLN A 144 30.86 3.41 20.66
C GLN A 144 31.46 4.23 19.52
N GLY A 145 30.61 4.60 18.56
CA GLY A 145 30.97 5.55 17.51
C GLY A 145 31.44 6.88 18.13
N PRO A 146 32.47 7.53 17.57
CA PRO A 146 33.06 8.72 18.16
C PRO A 146 32.04 9.87 18.23
N THR A 147 32.05 10.59 19.36
CA THR A 147 31.15 11.71 19.66
C THR A 147 31.09 12.72 18.50
N PRO A 148 29.88 13.09 17.99
CA PRO A 148 29.76 14.07 16.92
C PRO A 148 30.39 15.41 17.31
N THR A 149 31.43 15.82 16.58
CA THR A 149 32.06 17.12 16.80
C THR A 149 31.19 18.21 16.18
N ARG A 150 30.69 19.12 17.02
CA ARG A 150 29.79 20.21 16.64
C ARG A 150 30.40 21.08 15.52
N PRO A 151 29.69 21.36 14.42
CA PRO A 151 30.18 22.25 13.37
C PRO A 151 30.49 23.67 13.88
N PRO A 152 31.54 24.34 13.36
CA PRO A 152 31.81 25.75 13.66
C PRO A 152 30.67 26.67 13.18
N ALA A 153 30.35 27.70 13.95
CA ALA A 153 29.36 28.69 13.54
C ALA A 153 29.91 29.60 12.42
N GLN A 154 29.15 29.73 11.33
CA GLN A 154 29.48 30.62 10.22
C GLN A 154 29.26 32.10 10.60
N PRO A 155 30.15 33.04 10.20
CA PRO A 155 30.06 34.43 10.62
C PRO A 155 29.05 35.25 9.79
N THR A 156 28.12 35.93 10.47
CA THR A 156 27.17 36.88 9.85
C THR A 156 27.73 38.30 9.86
N SER A 157 27.66 39.02 8.74
CA SER A 157 28.22 40.37 8.60
C SER A 157 27.23 41.51 8.92
N THR A 158 27.67 42.40 9.80
CA THR A 158 27.43 43.86 9.88
C THR A 158 26.78 44.53 8.65
N THR A 159 25.89 45.54 8.77
CA THR A 159 25.74 46.65 9.77
C THR A 159 24.23 46.87 10.10
N LYS A 160 23.64 47.96 10.65
CA LYS A 160 23.97 49.38 10.99
C LYS A 160 23.13 49.81 12.26
N PRO A 161 22.98 51.09 12.72
CA PRO A 161 22.80 51.37 14.15
C PRO A 161 21.50 52.07 14.62
N GLY A 162 21.08 51.76 15.84
CA GLY A 162 20.08 52.49 16.64
C GLY A 162 20.25 52.19 18.14
N GLN A 163 20.17 53.21 19.00
CA GLN A 163 20.51 53.20 20.45
C GLN A 163 19.44 54.04 21.21
N PRO A 164 19.13 53.83 22.52
CA PRO A 164 19.63 52.84 23.50
C PRO A 164 18.62 51.65 23.65
N THR A 165 18.17 51.04 24.76
CA THR A 165 18.21 51.24 26.24
C THR A 165 17.93 49.89 26.95
N PRO A 166 18.37 49.60 28.20
CA PRO A 166 18.42 48.23 28.72
C PRO A 166 17.26 47.84 29.66
N THR A 167 17.01 46.53 29.76
CA THR A 167 16.22 45.90 30.84
C THR A 167 16.97 44.68 31.36
N THR A 168 16.89 44.42 32.66
CA THR A 168 17.80 43.52 33.38
C THR A 168 17.49 42.03 33.17
N ARG A 169 18.50 41.26 32.75
CA ARG A 169 18.49 39.78 32.76
C ARG A 169 18.51 39.25 34.21
N PRO A 170 17.67 38.28 34.59
CA PRO A 170 17.75 37.61 35.89
C PRO A 170 19.11 36.93 36.14
N ALA A 171 19.53 36.86 37.40
CA ALA A 171 20.82 36.27 37.77
C ALA A 171 20.84 34.75 37.52
N GLN A 172 21.89 34.29 36.84
CA GLN A 172 22.18 32.88 36.63
C GLN A 172 22.76 32.28 37.93
N PRO A 173 22.30 31.11 38.41
CA PRO A 173 22.82 30.50 39.63
C PRO A 173 24.32 30.21 39.54
N THR A 174 25.09 30.71 40.51
CA THR A 174 26.52 30.41 40.64
C THR A 174 26.71 28.97 41.13
N ALA A 175 27.27 28.10 40.29
CA ALA A 175 27.69 26.77 40.72
C ALA A 175 28.83 26.89 41.74
N VAL A 176 28.63 26.36 42.95
CA VAL A 176 29.67 26.32 43.99
C VAL A 176 30.65 25.18 43.66
N PRO A 177 31.96 25.44 43.56
CA PRO A 177 32.95 24.39 43.29
C PRO A 177 33.09 23.45 44.51
N PRO A 178 33.31 22.13 44.29
CA PRO A 178 33.49 21.19 45.38
C PRO A 178 34.81 21.44 46.13
N THR A 179 34.72 21.63 47.45
CA THR A 179 35.90 21.77 48.32
C THR A 179 36.60 20.42 48.49
N ASN A 180 37.75 20.24 47.83
CA ASN A 180 38.64 19.11 48.11
C ASN A 180 39.22 19.22 49.53
N VAL A 181 38.72 18.40 50.46
CA VAL A 181 39.29 18.22 51.80
C VAL A 181 40.44 17.21 51.71
N PRO A 182 41.68 17.56 52.14
CA PRO A 182 42.78 16.61 52.13
C PRO A 182 42.56 15.46 53.13
N PRO A 183 42.96 14.21 52.82
CA PRO A 183 42.89 13.12 53.78
C PRO A 183 43.91 13.32 54.92
N THR A 184 43.41 13.42 56.15
CA THR A 184 44.26 13.49 57.35
C THR A 184 44.90 12.14 57.63
N ASN A 185 46.20 12.00 57.31
CA ASN A 185 47.00 10.84 57.70
C ASN A 185 47.17 10.79 59.23
N VAL A 186 46.33 10.00 59.90
CA VAL A 186 46.49 9.66 61.33
C VAL A 186 47.42 8.44 61.43
N PRO A 187 48.52 8.50 62.21
CA PRO A 187 49.39 7.33 62.39
C PRO A 187 48.66 6.17 63.10
N PRO A 188 48.83 4.91 62.64
CA PRO A 188 48.21 3.77 63.29
C PRO A 188 48.89 3.47 64.64
N THR A 189 48.19 3.72 65.74
CA THR A 189 48.61 3.27 67.08
C THR A 189 48.62 1.75 67.12
N ALA A 190 49.80 1.14 67.28
CA ALA A 190 49.96 -0.31 67.36
C ALA A 190 49.37 -0.86 68.68
N VAL A 191 48.12 -1.35 68.62
CA VAL A 191 47.49 -2.07 69.73
C VAL A 191 48.07 -3.50 69.79
N PRO A 192 48.47 -4.03 70.97
CA PRO A 192 48.97 -5.40 71.09
C PRO A 192 47.92 -6.44 70.65
N PRO A 193 48.34 -7.53 69.98
CA PRO A 193 47.42 -8.57 69.52
C PRO A 193 46.91 -9.43 70.69
N THR A 194 45.75 -9.06 71.25
CA THR A 194 44.99 -9.96 72.13
C THR A 194 44.57 -11.19 71.33
N HIS A 195 45.11 -12.36 71.66
CA HIS A 195 44.73 -13.64 71.04
C HIS A 195 43.33 -14.07 71.52
N ILE A 196 42.30 -13.47 70.95
CA ILE A 196 40.93 -13.96 71.06
C ILE A 196 40.85 -15.27 70.25
N PRO A 197 40.42 -16.41 70.82
CA PRO A 197 40.15 -17.59 70.01
C PRO A 197 39.05 -17.26 68.99
N PRO A 198 39.12 -17.76 67.75
CA PRO A 198 38.11 -17.47 66.74
C PRO A 198 36.80 -18.15 67.11
N THR A 199 35.90 -17.41 67.76
CA THR A 199 34.48 -17.75 67.83
C THR A 199 34.00 -17.92 66.39
N ALA A 200 33.62 -19.14 66.02
CA ALA A 200 33.05 -19.41 64.72
C ALA A 200 31.73 -18.65 64.61
N VAL A 201 31.76 -17.49 63.93
CA VAL A 201 30.56 -16.76 63.58
C VAL A 201 29.74 -17.70 62.69
N PRO A 202 28.51 -18.09 63.09
CA PRO A 202 27.68 -18.91 62.22
C PRO A 202 27.50 -18.18 60.89
N PRO A 203 27.48 -18.88 59.74
CA PRO A 203 27.48 -18.22 58.44
C PRO A 203 26.34 -17.21 58.37
N THR A 204 26.69 -15.93 58.27
CA THR A 204 25.72 -14.88 58.05
C THR A 204 25.11 -15.11 56.69
N ASN A 205 23.90 -15.67 56.66
CA ASN A 205 23.09 -15.77 55.46
C ASN A 205 22.72 -14.34 55.05
N THR A 206 23.58 -13.70 54.26
CA THR A 206 23.26 -12.45 53.57
C THR A 206 21.96 -12.67 52.81
N PRO A 207 20.90 -11.87 53.06
CA PRO A 207 19.67 -11.98 52.27
C PRO A 207 20.00 -11.84 50.80
N ILE A 208 19.52 -12.77 49.98
CA ILE A 208 19.70 -12.68 48.53
C ILE A 208 18.62 -11.75 47.99
N SER A 209 19.03 -10.65 47.36
CA SER A 209 18.14 -9.65 46.80
C SER A 209 17.24 -10.25 45.72
N PRO A 210 15.95 -9.87 45.66
CA PRO A 210 15.08 -10.31 44.58
C PRO A 210 15.53 -9.67 43.28
N ALA A 211 15.51 -10.44 42.19
CA ALA A 211 15.85 -9.97 40.86
C ALA A 211 14.69 -10.21 39.90
N ILE A 212 14.46 -9.27 38.98
CA ILE A 212 13.71 -9.52 37.75
C ILE A 212 14.75 -9.99 36.74
N THR A 213 14.64 -11.25 36.32
CA THR A 213 15.60 -11.89 35.39
C THR A 213 15.12 -11.86 33.95
N ASP A 214 13.81 -11.71 33.74
CA ASP A 214 13.20 -11.45 32.45
C ASP A 214 11.90 -10.65 32.61
N PHE A 215 11.63 -9.69 31.71
CA PHE A 215 10.36 -8.98 31.58
C PHE A 215 10.27 -8.30 30.21
N HIS A 216 9.52 -8.91 29.29
CA HIS A 216 9.39 -8.48 27.89
C HIS A 216 7.99 -8.80 27.33
N ALA A 217 7.72 -8.42 26.08
CA ALA A 217 6.51 -8.80 25.35
C ALA A 217 6.84 -9.30 23.93
N ASP A 218 5.94 -10.08 23.32
CA ASP A 218 6.01 -10.45 21.90
C ASP A 218 6.07 -9.21 21.00
N ALA A 219 5.18 -8.25 21.28
CA ALA A 219 5.07 -6.97 20.59
C ALA A 219 4.88 -5.84 21.60
N TYR A 220 5.59 -4.73 21.37
CA TYR A 220 5.56 -3.49 22.15
C TYR A 220 4.60 -2.45 21.55
N THR A 221 4.04 -2.74 20.38
CA THR A 221 3.07 -1.94 19.64
C THR A 221 2.04 -2.91 19.07
N ILE A 222 0.74 -2.60 19.16
CA ILE A 222 -0.33 -3.47 18.64
C ILE A 222 -1.42 -2.68 17.89
N ASP A 223 -1.85 -3.23 16.76
CA ASP A 223 -3.01 -2.75 16.00
C ASP A 223 -4.35 -3.14 16.65
N PRO A 224 -5.46 -2.50 16.26
CA PRO A 224 -6.80 -3.01 16.53
C PRO A 224 -6.96 -4.47 16.11
N ASN A 225 -7.55 -5.28 17.01
CA ASN A 225 -7.72 -6.74 16.90
C ASN A 225 -6.43 -7.58 17.05
N GLN A 226 -5.25 -6.99 17.29
CA GLN A 226 -4.07 -7.74 17.69
C GLN A 226 -4.01 -8.00 19.20
N CYS A 227 -3.18 -8.97 19.59
CA CYS A 227 -2.83 -9.28 20.98
C CYS A 227 -1.32 -9.55 21.09
N THR A 228 -0.78 -9.36 22.28
CA THR A 228 0.64 -9.56 22.60
C THR A 228 0.77 -10.29 23.94
N THR A 229 1.72 -11.21 24.07
CA THR A 229 2.00 -11.89 25.34
C THR A 229 3.10 -11.15 26.09
N ILE A 230 2.84 -10.80 27.35
CA ILE A 230 3.87 -10.36 28.29
C ILE A 230 4.45 -11.58 28.99
N TYR A 231 5.77 -11.68 29.05
CA TYR A 231 6.52 -12.72 29.75
C TYR A 231 7.27 -12.13 30.94
N TRP A 232 7.41 -12.89 32.03
CA TRP A 232 8.28 -12.51 33.14
C TRP A 232 8.94 -13.71 33.81
N ALA A 233 10.13 -13.47 34.35
CA ALA A 233 10.82 -14.34 35.27
C ALA A 233 11.49 -13.52 36.38
N THR A 234 11.49 -14.06 37.58
CA THR A 234 12.14 -13.48 38.75
C THR A 234 12.93 -14.55 39.49
N ASP A 235 13.90 -14.10 40.27
CA ASP A 235 14.75 -14.94 41.11
C ASP A 235 14.82 -14.37 42.54
N HIS A 236 14.96 -15.25 43.54
CA HIS A 236 14.97 -14.93 44.97
C HIS A 236 13.78 -14.12 45.54
N ALA A 237 12.71 -13.91 44.75
CA ALA A 237 11.48 -13.26 45.20
C ALA A 237 10.54 -14.23 45.96
N THR A 238 9.92 -13.74 47.04
CA THR A 238 8.87 -14.44 47.79
C THR A 238 7.47 -14.02 47.36
N GLU A 239 7.31 -12.83 46.79
CA GLU A 239 6.07 -12.33 46.18
C GLU A 239 6.43 -11.57 44.89
N VAL A 240 5.63 -11.77 43.84
CA VAL A 240 5.72 -11.03 42.57
C VAL A 240 4.36 -10.44 42.25
N ARG A 241 4.33 -9.21 41.77
CA ARG A 241 3.13 -8.50 41.35
C ARG A 241 3.28 -7.93 39.94
N LEU A 242 2.25 -8.10 39.11
CA LEU A 242 2.11 -7.43 37.82
C LEU A 242 0.90 -6.50 37.92
N ASN A 243 1.11 -5.18 37.76
CA ASN A 243 0.07 -4.16 37.96
C ASN A 243 -0.72 -4.36 39.27
N GLN A 244 0.01 -4.56 40.37
CA GLN A 244 -0.45 -4.81 41.75
C GLN A 244 -1.08 -6.20 42.02
N GLU A 245 -1.52 -6.93 41.00
CA GLU A 245 -2.03 -8.30 41.11
C GLU A 245 -0.90 -9.30 41.42
N ILE A 246 -1.10 -10.20 42.38
CA ILE A 246 -0.08 -11.22 42.73
C ILE A 246 -0.03 -12.30 41.64
N VAL A 247 1.17 -12.55 41.11
CA VAL A 247 1.42 -13.54 40.06
C VAL A 247 2.49 -14.56 40.48
N SER A 248 2.65 -15.63 39.69
CA SER A 248 3.72 -16.60 39.89
C SER A 248 5.10 -16.01 39.61
N ALA A 249 6.16 -16.54 40.24
CA ALA A 249 7.53 -16.01 40.13
C ALA A 249 8.09 -15.98 38.70
N SER A 250 7.59 -16.87 37.84
CA SER A 250 7.68 -16.75 36.38
C SER A 250 6.32 -17.05 35.77
N GLY A 251 6.05 -16.52 34.59
CA GLY A 251 4.77 -16.70 33.90
C GLY A 251 4.68 -15.92 32.60
N ASN A 252 3.49 -15.96 32.00
CA ASN A 252 3.12 -15.12 30.88
C ASN A 252 1.62 -14.78 30.93
N ARG A 253 1.22 -13.74 30.19
CA ARG A 253 -0.18 -13.30 30.07
C ARG A 253 -0.40 -12.58 28.74
N VAL A 254 -1.43 -12.99 28.01
CA VAL A 254 -1.88 -12.32 26.78
C VAL A 254 -2.69 -11.07 27.15
N TYR A 255 -2.46 -9.99 26.41
CA TYR A 255 -3.25 -8.76 26.42
C TYR A 255 -3.63 -8.40 24.98
N CYS A 256 -4.90 -8.11 24.73
CA CYS A 256 -5.42 -7.73 23.42
C CYS A 256 -5.69 -6.22 23.35
N TYR A 257 -5.75 -5.66 22.14
CA TYR A 257 -6.03 -4.22 21.96
C TYR A 257 -7.33 -3.78 22.68
N GLY A 258 -8.35 -4.64 22.70
CA GLY A 258 -9.60 -4.37 23.42
C GLY A 258 -9.49 -4.29 24.95
N ASP A 259 -8.40 -4.80 25.55
CA ASP A 259 -8.10 -4.69 26.98
C ASP A 259 -7.28 -3.42 27.31
N LEU A 260 -6.53 -2.91 26.32
CA LEU A 260 -5.53 -1.84 26.50
C LEU A 260 -6.00 -0.48 25.97
N GLY A 261 -6.84 -0.46 24.95
CA GLY A 261 -7.19 0.76 24.21
C GLY A 261 -5.99 1.39 23.50
N SER A 262 -6.16 2.63 23.04
CA SER A 262 -5.12 3.38 22.35
C SER A 262 -4.13 4.07 23.28
N GLY A 263 -2.92 4.31 22.78
CA GLY A 263 -1.85 4.99 23.49
C GLY A 263 -1.01 4.09 24.41
N PRO A 264 -0.13 4.68 25.22
CA PRO A 264 0.85 3.95 26.03
C PRO A 264 0.21 3.31 27.27
N ASN A 265 0.26 1.99 27.32
CA ASN A 265 -0.16 1.17 28.45
C ASN A 265 1.07 0.71 29.26
N GLU A 266 1.14 1.08 30.54
CA GLU A 266 2.25 0.72 31.42
C GLU A 266 1.98 -0.54 32.25
N PHE A 267 2.96 -1.43 32.24
CA PHE A 267 3.02 -2.67 33.00
C PHE A 267 4.18 -2.59 33.99
N ASN A 268 3.86 -2.60 35.28
CA ASN A 268 4.81 -2.52 36.36
C ASN A 268 4.91 -3.89 37.03
N LEU A 269 6.05 -4.56 36.82
CA LEU A 269 6.41 -5.79 37.51
C LEU A 269 7.22 -5.43 38.77
N GLN A 270 6.79 -5.99 39.90
CA GLN A 270 7.42 -5.81 41.21
C GLN A 270 7.75 -7.17 41.80
N ALA A 271 8.99 -7.37 42.25
CA ALA A 271 9.47 -8.62 42.84
C ALA A 271 10.11 -8.34 44.20
N THR A 272 9.61 -8.95 45.27
CA THR A 272 10.07 -8.68 46.65
C THR A 272 10.39 -9.96 47.42
N ASN A 273 11.40 -9.89 48.30
CA ASN A 273 11.74 -10.94 49.28
C ASN A 273 11.24 -10.59 50.71
N GLY A 274 10.37 -9.58 50.84
CA GLY A 274 9.86 -9.05 52.11
C GLY A 274 10.77 -8.04 52.82
N ASN A 275 12.04 -7.92 52.42
CA ASN A 275 12.99 -6.91 52.93
C ASN A 275 13.40 -5.90 51.85
N GLU A 276 13.55 -6.39 50.61
CA GLU A 276 13.97 -5.63 49.44
C GLU A 276 12.98 -5.86 48.29
N THR A 277 13.00 -4.95 47.30
CA THR A 277 12.08 -4.96 46.17
C THR A 277 12.77 -4.50 44.89
N ALA A 278 12.76 -5.33 43.86
CA ALA A 278 13.06 -4.95 42.48
C ALA A 278 11.77 -4.50 41.78
N MET A 279 11.89 -3.55 40.86
CA MET A 279 10.78 -3.08 40.01
C MET A 279 11.28 -2.84 38.58
N GLN A 280 10.45 -3.16 37.60
CA GLN A 280 10.69 -2.86 36.19
C GLN A 280 9.37 -2.45 35.52
N THR A 281 9.44 -1.48 34.63
CA THR A 281 8.30 -1.01 33.83
C THR A 281 8.48 -1.43 32.38
N LEU A 282 7.39 -1.86 31.75
CA LEU A 282 7.24 -2.25 30.37
C LEU A 282 6.09 -1.42 29.78
N THR A 283 6.26 -0.87 28.58
CA THR A 283 5.20 -0.08 27.92
C THR A 283 4.81 -0.76 26.62
N ILE A 284 3.51 -0.91 26.39
CA ILE A 284 2.93 -1.40 25.14
C ILE A 284 2.05 -0.29 24.59
N VAL A 285 2.16 0.03 23.30
CA VAL A 285 1.37 1.09 22.66
C VAL A 285 0.26 0.47 21.83
N GLY A 286 -1.00 0.76 22.16
CA GLY A 286 -2.11 0.51 21.23
C GLY A 286 -2.14 1.60 20.17
N LEU A 287 -2.05 1.24 18.88
CA LEU A 287 -2.20 2.19 17.79
C LEU A 287 -3.68 2.42 17.47
N GLU A 288 -4.09 3.68 17.36
CA GLU A 288 -5.44 4.05 16.90
C GLU A 288 -5.39 4.41 15.42
N PRO A 289 -6.30 3.90 14.57
CA PRO A 289 -6.37 4.31 13.17
C PRO A 289 -6.55 5.83 13.08
N GLN A 290 -5.67 6.47 12.32
CA GLN A 290 -5.76 7.89 12.00
C GLN A 290 -6.62 8.08 10.75
N VAL A 291 -7.40 9.16 10.73
CA VAL A 291 -8.16 9.59 9.56
C VAL A 291 -7.48 10.82 8.97
N LEU A 292 -7.25 10.80 7.66
CA LEU A 292 -6.77 11.93 6.87
C LEU A 292 -7.83 12.29 5.82
N ASP A 293 -8.44 13.47 5.97
CA ASP A 293 -9.11 14.17 4.89
C ASP A 293 -8.03 14.75 3.96
N ALA A 294 -7.71 14.06 2.87
CA ALA A 294 -6.64 14.49 1.96
C ALA A 294 -7.04 15.81 1.25
N PRO A 295 -6.22 16.88 1.31
CA PRO A 295 -6.61 18.17 0.72
C PRO A 295 -6.76 18.10 -0.81
N PHE A 296 -7.96 18.42 -1.30
CA PHE A 296 -8.21 18.59 -2.73
C PHE A 296 -7.38 19.76 -3.31
N ALA A 297 -6.73 19.53 -4.46
CA ALA A 297 -5.85 20.50 -5.11
C ALA A 297 -6.49 21.07 -6.40
N PRO A 298 -7.34 22.11 -6.31
CA PRO A 298 -8.09 22.64 -7.46
C PRO A 298 -7.22 23.26 -8.56
N ASN A 299 -5.98 23.66 -8.25
CA ASN A 299 -5.05 24.19 -9.26
C ASN A 299 -4.39 23.09 -10.12
N LEU A 300 -4.57 21.82 -9.73
CA LEU A 300 -4.07 20.61 -10.41
C LEU A 300 -5.25 19.72 -10.86
N SER A 301 -6.46 20.28 -10.91
CA SER A 301 -7.71 19.57 -11.17
C SER A 301 -8.56 20.39 -12.15
N GLY A 302 -9.47 19.73 -12.86
CA GLY A 302 -10.30 20.38 -13.87
C GLY A 302 -10.67 19.42 -15.00
N SER A 303 -10.59 19.88 -16.24
CA SER A 303 -10.80 19.05 -17.43
C SER A 303 -9.91 19.48 -18.60
N VAL A 304 -9.66 18.55 -19.53
CA VAL A 304 -8.95 18.82 -20.79
C VAL A 304 -9.74 18.23 -21.94
N SER A 305 -9.97 19.03 -22.99
CA SER A 305 -10.69 18.59 -24.20
C SER A 305 -9.78 17.96 -25.26
N SER A 306 -10.39 17.25 -26.20
CA SER A 306 -9.75 16.68 -27.39
C SER A 306 -9.06 17.71 -28.30
N LEU A 307 -9.35 19.00 -28.12
CA LEU A 307 -8.71 20.13 -28.79
C LEU A 307 -7.53 20.72 -27.99
N GLY A 308 -7.19 20.13 -26.84
CA GLY A 308 -6.17 20.64 -25.92
C GLY A 308 -6.58 21.88 -25.13
N ILE A 309 -7.88 22.11 -24.94
CA ILE A 309 -8.40 23.21 -24.10
C ILE A 309 -8.44 22.71 -22.65
N VAL A 310 -7.76 23.42 -21.74
CA VAL A 310 -7.77 23.13 -20.30
C VAL A 310 -8.75 24.06 -19.59
N ASP A 311 -9.61 23.52 -18.74
CA ASP A 311 -10.53 24.24 -17.84
C ASP A 311 -10.29 23.80 -16.38
N SER A 312 -10.62 24.68 -15.43
CA SER A 312 -10.59 24.43 -13.98
C SER A 312 -11.82 23.70 -13.43
N LEU A 313 -12.87 23.54 -14.23
CA LEU A 313 -14.05 22.76 -13.87
C LEU A 313 -13.87 21.29 -14.25
N ILE A 314 -14.27 20.37 -13.37
CA ILE A 314 -14.21 18.92 -13.60
C ILE A 314 -15.50 18.50 -14.30
N TYR A 315 -15.51 18.46 -15.63
CA TYR A 315 -16.65 17.98 -16.44
C TYR A 315 -16.20 16.98 -17.52
N PRO A 316 -16.02 15.69 -17.18
CA PRO A 316 -15.90 14.64 -18.19
C PRO A 316 -17.21 14.50 -18.99
N GLY A 317 -17.10 14.37 -20.31
CA GLY A 317 -18.25 14.40 -21.25
C GLY A 317 -17.87 14.86 -22.64
N ASP A 318 -18.82 15.37 -23.41
CA ASP A 318 -18.56 16.04 -24.69
C ASP A 318 -19.22 17.44 -24.80
N ASP A 319 -19.35 17.97 -26.01
CA ASP A 319 -20.05 19.23 -26.32
C ASP A 319 -20.82 19.16 -27.65
N THR A 320 -21.57 20.21 -28.02
CA THR A 320 -22.38 20.26 -29.26
C THR A 320 -21.57 20.21 -30.58
N ALA A 321 -20.25 20.07 -30.51
CA ALA A 321 -19.38 19.79 -31.64
C ALA A 321 -18.62 18.45 -31.48
N ASN A 322 -19.09 17.61 -30.56
CA ASN A 322 -18.66 16.25 -30.23
C ASN A 322 -17.18 16.20 -29.78
N ASN A 323 -16.71 17.24 -29.09
CA ASN A 323 -15.36 17.27 -28.52
C ASN A 323 -15.37 16.63 -27.13
N ASN A 324 -14.81 15.42 -27.00
CA ASN A 324 -14.59 14.75 -25.71
C ASN A 324 -13.77 15.61 -24.72
N TYR A 325 -14.12 15.54 -23.44
CA TYR A 325 -13.43 16.11 -22.27
C TYR A 325 -13.11 14.99 -21.28
N ILE A 326 -11.85 14.92 -20.86
CA ILE A 326 -11.40 14.08 -19.73
C ILE A 326 -11.40 14.96 -18.48
N GLY A 327 -11.95 14.45 -17.37
CA GLY A 327 -11.88 15.11 -16.06
C GLY A 327 -10.63 14.71 -15.28
N PHE A 328 -10.11 15.61 -14.44
CA PHE A 328 -8.85 15.43 -13.70
C PHE A 328 -9.02 15.87 -12.24
N ILE A 329 -8.64 15.01 -11.29
CA ILE A 329 -8.73 15.27 -9.85
C ILE A 329 -7.39 14.97 -9.19
N THR A 330 -6.90 15.91 -8.37
CA THR A 330 -5.70 15.74 -7.52
C THR A 330 -6.02 15.94 -6.03
N PHE A 331 -5.44 15.08 -5.19
CA PHE A 331 -5.37 15.24 -3.74
C PHE A 331 -3.91 15.27 -3.25
N ASP A 332 -3.64 16.10 -2.25
CA ASP A 332 -2.34 16.22 -1.58
C ASP A 332 -2.15 15.11 -0.53
N LEU A 333 -1.10 14.30 -0.69
CA LEU A 333 -0.74 13.22 0.24
C LEU A 333 0.49 13.56 1.10
N THR A 334 1.03 14.78 1.06
CA THR A 334 2.28 15.16 1.77
C THR A 334 2.20 15.09 3.30
N SER A 335 0.99 14.88 3.86
CA SER A 335 0.75 14.67 5.29
C SER A 335 0.59 13.19 5.70
N LEU A 336 0.51 12.27 4.73
CA LEU A 336 0.44 10.83 4.95
C LEU A 336 1.86 10.26 5.14
N PRO A 337 2.15 9.50 6.22
CA PRO A 337 3.44 8.84 6.37
C PRO A 337 3.70 7.83 5.24
N GLY A 338 4.89 7.84 4.64
CA GLY A 338 5.22 6.93 3.52
C GLY A 338 5.28 5.44 3.91
N ASP A 339 5.43 5.17 5.21
CA ASP A 339 5.39 3.86 5.86
C ASP A 339 4.01 3.53 6.48
N ALA A 340 3.01 4.42 6.34
CA ALA A 340 1.66 4.19 6.85
C ALA A 340 1.03 2.91 6.27
N THR A 341 0.37 2.13 7.13
CA THR A 341 -0.42 0.97 6.69
C THR A 341 -1.86 1.40 6.44
N ILE A 342 -2.28 1.51 5.18
CA ILE A 342 -3.64 1.91 4.83
C ILE A 342 -4.61 0.80 5.25
N LYS A 343 -5.72 1.18 5.87
CA LYS A 343 -6.81 0.28 6.30
C LYS A 343 -8.04 0.41 5.41
N SER A 344 -8.34 1.62 4.96
CA SER A 344 -9.33 1.91 3.91
C SER A 344 -9.08 3.29 3.31
N ALA A 345 -9.45 3.51 2.05
CA ALA A 345 -9.52 4.85 1.47
C ALA A 345 -10.74 4.99 0.54
N SER A 346 -11.43 6.12 0.66
CA SER A 346 -12.74 6.38 0.06
C SER A 346 -12.71 7.68 -0.74
N LEU A 347 -12.93 7.61 -2.05
CA LEU A 347 -13.14 8.78 -2.90
C LEU A 347 -14.64 9.05 -3.03
N ASP A 348 -15.12 10.14 -2.46
CA ASP A 348 -16.44 10.70 -2.74
C ASP A 348 -16.31 11.75 -3.86
N MET A 349 -17.12 11.60 -4.91
CA MET A 349 -17.12 12.50 -6.07
C MET A 349 -17.79 13.86 -5.80
N GLY A 350 -18.45 14.01 -4.66
CA GLY A 350 -19.12 15.23 -4.23
C GLY A 350 -20.43 15.51 -4.96
N TRP A 351 -20.79 16.79 -5.05
CA TRP A 351 -22.00 17.22 -5.74
C TRP A 351 -21.76 17.30 -7.25
N CYS A 352 -22.71 16.81 -8.05
CA CYS A 352 -22.65 16.92 -9.50
C CYS A 352 -23.92 17.52 -10.12
N SER A 353 -23.77 17.96 -11.37
CA SER A 353 -24.84 18.39 -12.26
C SER A 353 -24.65 17.73 -13.62
N LEU A 354 -25.75 17.26 -14.23
CA LEU A 354 -25.75 16.70 -15.57
C LEU A 354 -26.10 17.76 -16.62
N ARG A 355 -25.50 17.63 -17.80
CA ARG A 355 -26.02 18.06 -19.11
C ARG A 355 -26.21 16.78 -19.94
N GLY A 356 -27.24 16.74 -20.79
CA GLY A 356 -27.57 15.53 -21.56
C GLY A 356 -28.07 14.39 -20.68
N ALA A 357 -27.77 13.16 -21.08
CA ALA A 357 -28.00 11.92 -20.35
C ALA A 357 -26.75 11.00 -20.36
N PRO A 358 -25.52 11.48 -20.04
CA PRO A 358 -24.25 10.82 -20.38
C PRO A 358 -24.09 9.41 -19.83
N PHE A 359 -24.72 9.10 -18.69
CA PHE A 359 -24.71 7.74 -18.12
C PHE A 359 -25.52 6.70 -18.94
N SER A 360 -26.34 7.16 -19.88
CA SER A 360 -27.08 6.31 -20.84
C SER A 360 -26.32 6.18 -22.16
N ASP A 361 -25.73 7.27 -22.63
CA ASP A 361 -25.26 7.40 -24.01
C ASP A 361 -23.71 7.29 -24.13
N LEU A 362 -22.96 7.75 -23.13
CA LEU A 362 -21.51 7.56 -22.99
C LEU A 362 -21.13 6.39 -22.06
N GLY A 363 -22.09 5.84 -21.30
CA GLY A 363 -21.93 4.63 -20.48
C GLY A 363 -21.55 4.89 -19.01
N GLN A 364 -20.61 4.13 -18.46
CA GLN A 364 -20.14 4.31 -17.07
C GLN A 364 -18.84 5.12 -17.05
N LEU A 365 -18.71 6.05 -16.10
CA LEU A 365 -17.53 6.90 -16.00
C LEU A 365 -16.40 6.16 -15.27
N TYR A 366 -15.28 5.89 -15.95
CA TYR A 366 -14.13 5.23 -15.34
C TYR A 366 -13.31 6.21 -14.49
N VAL A 367 -12.90 5.75 -13.31
CA VAL A 367 -11.95 6.43 -12.41
C VAL A 367 -10.61 5.68 -12.50
N THR A 368 -9.61 6.34 -13.06
CA THR A 368 -8.30 5.75 -13.37
C THR A 368 -7.20 6.56 -12.72
N TYR A 369 -6.40 5.96 -11.85
CA TYR A 369 -5.21 6.59 -11.29
C TYR A 369 -4.17 6.85 -12.39
N LEU A 370 -3.68 8.08 -12.48
CA LEU A 370 -2.68 8.50 -13.45
C LEU A 370 -1.95 9.73 -12.89
N TYR A 371 -0.64 9.60 -12.65
CA TYR A 371 0.18 10.75 -12.24
C TYR A 371 0.53 11.60 -13.47
N TYR A 372 -0.20 12.70 -13.67
CA TYR A 372 0.02 13.68 -14.73
C TYR A 372 0.92 14.85 -14.28
N GLY A 373 0.87 15.23 -13.00
CA GLY A 373 1.63 16.34 -12.44
C GLY A 373 0.86 17.67 -12.49
N ASP A 374 1.43 18.69 -13.13
CA ASP A 374 0.77 19.97 -13.39
C ASP A 374 -0.17 19.82 -14.61
N LEU A 375 -1.47 20.07 -14.44
CA LEU A 375 -2.48 19.84 -15.47
C LEU A 375 -2.24 20.70 -16.73
N ASP A 376 -1.94 20.08 -17.87
CA ASP A 376 -1.75 20.76 -19.16
C ASP A 376 -2.46 20.09 -20.37
N SER A 377 -2.38 20.71 -21.54
CA SER A 377 -3.11 20.29 -22.74
C SER A 377 -2.64 18.95 -23.33
N GLY A 378 -1.48 18.45 -22.94
CA GLY A 378 -0.97 17.13 -23.29
C GLY A 378 -1.69 16.00 -22.55
N ASP A 379 -2.27 16.26 -21.38
CA ASP A 379 -2.84 15.24 -20.49
C ASP A 379 -4.08 14.56 -21.08
N TYR A 380 -4.78 15.19 -22.03
CA TYR A 380 -5.83 14.51 -22.82
C TYR A 380 -5.30 13.26 -23.54
N SER A 381 -4.00 13.22 -23.87
CA SER A 381 -3.33 12.08 -24.51
C SER A 381 -2.53 11.19 -23.54
N ALA A 382 -2.57 11.47 -22.23
CA ALA A 382 -1.93 10.66 -21.22
C ALA A 382 -2.61 9.29 -21.09
N SER A 383 -1.82 8.24 -20.91
CA SER A 383 -2.27 6.84 -20.98
C SER A 383 -1.40 5.91 -20.13
N GLY A 384 -1.87 4.68 -19.91
CA GLY A 384 -1.20 3.71 -19.04
C GLY A 384 -1.53 3.84 -17.54
N GLY A 385 -2.63 4.53 -17.21
CA GLY A 385 -3.15 4.63 -15.85
C GLY A 385 -3.72 3.30 -15.31
N GLU A 386 -3.89 3.25 -13.99
CA GLU A 386 -4.46 2.12 -13.27
C GLU A 386 -5.96 2.32 -13.05
N TYR A 387 -6.79 1.44 -13.61
CA TYR A 387 -8.23 1.45 -13.31
C TYR A 387 -8.46 1.19 -11.80
N VAL A 388 -9.16 2.11 -11.13
CA VAL A 388 -9.48 2.03 -9.70
C VAL A 388 -10.96 1.72 -9.47
N GLY A 389 -11.85 2.33 -10.27
CA GLY A 389 -13.29 2.12 -10.11
C GLY A 389 -14.13 2.73 -11.23
N SER A 390 -15.45 2.69 -11.07
CA SER A 390 -16.42 3.28 -11.99
C SER A 390 -17.54 3.99 -11.24
N VAL A 391 -18.04 5.06 -11.83
CA VAL A 391 -19.22 5.81 -11.40
C VAL A 391 -20.36 5.58 -12.40
N TYR A 392 -21.58 5.43 -11.91
CA TYR A 392 -22.74 4.94 -12.69
C TYR A 392 -23.96 5.87 -12.71
N ASP A 393 -23.94 6.97 -11.93
CA ASP A 393 -25.05 7.92 -11.79
C ASP A 393 -24.53 9.26 -11.20
N CYS A 394 -25.41 10.25 -11.04
CA CYS A 394 -25.17 11.48 -10.29
C CYS A 394 -26.20 11.62 -9.14
N PRO A 395 -25.81 11.60 -7.84
CA PRO A 395 -24.45 11.68 -7.29
C PRO A 395 -23.59 10.45 -7.57
N GLY A 396 -22.27 10.66 -7.74
CA GLY A 396 -21.34 9.63 -8.17
C GLY A 396 -21.12 8.47 -7.18
N GLY A 397 -21.58 8.62 -5.95
CA GLY A 397 -21.33 7.68 -4.86
C GLY A 397 -19.89 7.74 -4.36
N VAL A 398 -19.51 6.69 -3.63
CA VAL A 398 -18.16 6.52 -3.07
C VAL A 398 -17.46 5.38 -3.79
N VAL A 399 -16.25 5.65 -4.28
CA VAL A 399 -15.36 4.65 -4.88
C VAL A 399 -14.36 4.19 -3.80
N ASP A 400 -14.23 2.88 -3.61
CA ASP A 400 -13.14 2.31 -2.81
C ASP A 400 -11.83 2.45 -3.59
N VAL A 401 -10.89 3.20 -3.03
CA VAL A 401 -9.58 3.49 -3.64
C VAL A 401 -8.42 2.95 -2.79
N THR A 402 -8.73 2.12 -1.77
CA THR A 402 -7.79 1.60 -0.76
C THR A 402 -6.51 1.04 -1.38
N SER A 403 -6.63 0.17 -2.37
CA SER A 403 -5.48 -0.48 -3.03
C SER A 403 -4.62 0.51 -3.81
N SER A 404 -5.21 1.50 -4.49
CA SER A 404 -4.47 2.51 -5.24
C SER A 404 -3.72 3.45 -4.28
N ILE A 405 -4.36 3.87 -3.19
CA ILE A 405 -3.71 4.68 -2.17
C ILE A 405 -2.56 3.91 -1.50
N ASP A 406 -2.70 2.62 -1.18
CA ASP A 406 -1.61 1.86 -0.55
C ASP A 406 -0.37 1.71 -1.47
N VAL A 407 -0.56 1.58 -2.78
CA VAL A 407 0.53 1.54 -3.77
C VAL A 407 1.19 2.91 -3.96
N HIS A 408 0.41 4.00 -3.99
CA HIS A 408 0.90 5.33 -4.41
C HIS A 408 1.15 6.32 -3.26
N LYS A 409 0.87 5.97 -1.99
CA LYS A 409 1.05 6.80 -0.76
C LYS A 409 2.42 7.47 -0.55
N THR A 410 3.45 7.06 -1.29
CA THR A 410 4.79 7.67 -1.23
C THR A 410 4.97 8.87 -2.17
N GLN A 411 3.94 9.19 -2.97
CA GLN A 411 3.89 10.36 -3.85
C GLN A 411 3.37 11.58 -3.10
N ALA A 412 3.73 12.79 -3.55
CA ALA A 412 3.21 14.03 -2.98
C ALA A 412 1.72 14.25 -3.32
N TYR A 413 1.26 13.67 -4.43
CA TYR A 413 -0.10 13.80 -4.94
C TYR A 413 -0.63 12.43 -5.34
N TRP A 414 -1.91 12.17 -5.07
CA TRP A 414 -2.66 11.10 -5.73
C TRP A 414 -3.61 11.73 -6.73
N GLN A 415 -3.59 11.20 -7.95
CA GLN A 415 -4.14 11.83 -9.14
C GLN A 415 -4.97 10.82 -9.92
N VAL A 416 -6.18 11.19 -10.31
CA VAL A 416 -7.07 10.37 -11.14
C VAL A 416 -7.61 11.13 -12.33
N THR A 417 -7.79 10.41 -13.44
CA THR A 417 -8.62 10.82 -14.57
C THR A 417 -10.03 10.24 -14.46
N LEU A 418 -10.97 10.98 -15.03
CA LEU A 418 -12.36 10.61 -15.23
C LEU A 418 -12.63 10.56 -16.73
N SER A 419 -12.97 9.38 -17.25
CA SER A 419 -13.13 9.18 -18.70
C SER A 419 -14.25 8.19 -18.99
N TRP A 420 -15.06 8.48 -20.00
CA TRP A 420 -16.05 7.55 -20.54
C TRP A 420 -15.40 6.49 -21.44
N PRO A 421 -15.98 5.29 -21.61
CA PRO A 421 -15.54 4.32 -22.62
C PRO A 421 -15.74 4.83 -24.05
N VAL A 422 -16.83 5.56 -24.29
CA VAL A 422 -17.18 6.16 -25.58
C VAL A 422 -16.85 7.65 -25.54
N SER A 423 -16.19 8.20 -26.56
CA SER A 423 -15.73 9.59 -26.56
C SER A 423 -16.81 10.64 -26.87
N SER A 424 -17.89 10.24 -27.54
CA SER A 424 -19.10 11.01 -27.86
C SER A 424 -20.10 10.05 -28.51
N ASP A 425 -21.41 10.24 -28.33
CA ASP A 425 -22.43 9.46 -29.05
C ASP A 425 -22.69 9.99 -30.49
N PHE A 426 -22.19 11.20 -30.76
CA PHE A 426 -22.29 12.00 -31.97
C PHE A 426 -23.66 12.64 -32.30
N ASP A 427 -24.62 12.76 -31.37
CA ASP A 427 -25.94 13.33 -31.65
C ASP A 427 -25.97 14.87 -31.79
N SER A 428 -24.96 15.56 -31.24
CA SER A 428 -24.76 17.03 -31.18
C SER A 428 -25.53 17.80 -30.09
N GLU A 429 -25.99 17.13 -29.02
CA GLU A 429 -26.40 17.76 -27.75
C GLU A 429 -25.17 18.00 -26.83
N ILE A 430 -25.22 17.75 -25.53
CA ILE A 430 -24.06 17.93 -24.61
C ILE A 430 -24.19 16.91 -23.49
N ASP A 431 -23.27 15.95 -23.44
CA ASP A 431 -23.35 14.85 -22.50
C ASP A 431 -22.18 14.87 -21.52
N ASP A 432 -22.34 15.64 -20.43
CA ASP A 432 -21.32 15.79 -19.38
C ASP A 432 -21.89 15.77 -17.95
N VAL A 433 -21.01 15.36 -17.02
CA VAL A 433 -21.25 15.42 -15.58
C VAL A 433 -20.23 16.35 -14.93
N THR A 434 -20.67 17.53 -14.53
CA THR A 434 -19.82 18.47 -13.78
C THR A 434 -19.77 18.06 -12.32
N TYR A 435 -18.60 17.69 -11.78
CA TYR A 435 -18.37 17.39 -10.36
C TYR A 435 -17.84 18.60 -9.58
N SER A 436 -18.15 18.66 -8.28
CA SER A 436 -17.76 19.76 -7.40
C SER A 436 -17.59 19.32 -5.94
N ALA A 437 -16.51 19.82 -5.33
CA ALA A 437 -16.05 19.45 -3.98
C ALA A 437 -15.91 17.92 -3.76
N PRO A 438 -15.12 17.20 -4.59
CA PRO A 438 -14.74 15.83 -4.29
C PRO A 438 -13.86 15.76 -3.03
N SER A 439 -13.94 14.65 -2.30
CA SER A 439 -13.18 14.44 -1.06
C SER A 439 -12.61 13.03 -0.98
N LEU A 440 -11.42 12.90 -0.43
CA LEU A 440 -10.71 11.64 -0.24
C LEU A 440 -10.44 11.43 1.26
N GLU A 441 -11.15 10.48 1.87
CA GLU A 441 -10.92 10.05 3.25
C GLU A 441 -9.95 8.86 3.25
N ILE A 442 -8.87 8.92 4.03
CA ILE A 442 -7.88 7.84 4.16
C ILE A 442 -7.77 7.44 5.64
N VAL A 443 -8.07 6.17 5.94
CA VAL A 443 -7.88 5.58 7.27
C VAL A 443 -6.61 4.74 7.27
N TYR A 444 -5.67 5.03 8.16
CA TYR A 444 -4.34 4.41 8.18
C TYR A 444 -3.80 4.17 9.60
N MET A 445 -2.82 3.27 9.73
CA MET A 445 -1.98 3.16 10.92
C MET A 445 -0.65 3.90 10.70
N PRO A 446 -0.20 4.72 11.66
CA PRO A 446 1.09 5.42 11.62
C PRO A 446 2.27 4.56 12.09
#